data_AF-A0A7S1PBR7-F1
#
_entry.id   AF-A0A7S1PBR7-F1
#
_cell.length_a   1.000
_cell.length_b   1.000
_cell.length_c   1.000
_cell.angle_alpha   90.00
_cell.angle_beta   90.00
_cell.angle_gamma   90.00
#
_symmetry.space_group_name_H-M   'P 1'
#
loop_
_entity.id
_entity.type
_entity.pdbx_description
1 polymer ?
#
loop_
_entity_poly.entity_id
_entity_poly.type
_entity_poly.pdbx_seq_one_letter_code
_entity_poly.pdbx_strand_id
1 'polypeptide(L)'
;DEALVREAEEDEFTAKADRIVNLKGNIDKVKSHLSAVRARHVKAENAMKERLERDKERLMSEGINPYEIFRREALKKQQDSTHSAAEGRLREGREVLARRMAAEEHTHNKDEQKRRRALAERLSQRAAAGGLNKDQQNAKYIRHKTIAGNETLDPTSRLQHIFPSKLTLIKTPKIGMGMAPPAGSAGVIPLDNLT
;
A
#
# COMPACT_ATOMS: atom_id res chain seq x y z
N ASP A 1 -48.50 53.27 -11.72
CA ASP A 1 -48.45 51.94 -11.10
C ASP A 1 -49.20 50.89 -11.91
N GLU A 2 -50.49 51.08 -12.20
CA GLU A 2 -51.30 50.08 -12.93
C GLU A 2 -50.80 49.76 -14.36
N ALA A 3 -50.26 50.75 -15.08
CA ALA A 3 -49.68 50.54 -16.42
C ALA A 3 -48.40 49.70 -16.39
N LEU A 4 -47.56 49.87 -15.37
CA LEU A 4 -46.32 49.08 -15.18
C LEU A 4 -46.64 47.64 -14.81
N VAL A 5 -47.73 47.41 -14.06
CA VAL A 5 -48.20 46.07 -13.73
C VAL A 5 -48.68 45.34 -14.98
N ARG A 6 -49.44 46.00 -15.86
CA ARG A 6 -49.87 45.39 -17.13
C ARG A 6 -48.70 45.08 -18.06
N GLU A 7 -47.74 45.98 -18.18
CA GLU A 7 -46.52 45.75 -18.98
C GLU A 7 -45.74 44.53 -18.46
N ALA A 8 -45.57 44.41 -17.14
CA ALA A 8 -44.94 43.25 -16.53
C ALA A 8 -45.73 41.95 -16.75
N GLU A 9 -47.07 42.00 -16.70
CA GLU A 9 -47.93 40.84 -16.98
C GLU A 9 -47.85 40.40 -18.45
N GLU A 10 -47.77 41.35 -19.39
CA GLU A 10 -47.60 41.09 -20.82
C GLU A 10 -46.22 40.49 -21.12
N ASP A 11 -45.16 41.01 -20.50
CA ASP A 11 -43.80 40.45 -20.60
C ASP A 11 -43.72 39.03 -20.04
N GLU A 12 -44.38 38.78 -18.90
CA GLU A 12 -44.46 37.43 -18.35
C GLU A 12 -45.22 36.47 -19.26
N PHE A 13 -46.33 36.94 -19.86
CA PHE A 13 -47.15 36.15 -20.76
C PHE A 13 -46.39 35.79 -22.03
N THR A 14 -45.72 36.75 -22.66
CA THR A 14 -44.89 36.52 -23.85
C THR A 14 -43.73 35.58 -23.55
N ALA A 15 -43.02 35.77 -22.43
CA ALA A 15 -41.95 34.86 -22.01
C ALA A 15 -42.46 33.43 -21.71
N LYS A 16 -43.69 33.27 -21.23
CA LYS A 16 -44.33 31.95 -21.06
C LYS A 16 -44.70 31.35 -22.41
N ALA A 17 -45.28 32.12 -23.32
CA ALA A 17 -45.66 31.69 -24.66
C ALA A 17 -44.44 31.20 -25.47
N ASP A 18 -43.35 31.98 -25.46
CA ASP A 18 -42.10 31.62 -26.14
C ASP A 18 -41.49 30.33 -25.60
N ARG A 19 -41.51 30.14 -24.28
CA ARG A 19 -41.06 28.88 -23.65
C ARG A 19 -41.88 27.68 -24.13
N ILE A 20 -43.20 27.82 -24.24
CA ILE A 20 -44.08 26.74 -24.71
C ILE A 20 -43.81 26.43 -26.18
N VAL A 21 -43.66 27.45 -27.03
CA VAL A 21 -43.34 27.28 -28.45
C VAL A 21 -41.99 26.60 -28.64
N ASN A 22 -40.96 27.03 -27.89
CA ASN A 22 -39.64 26.42 -27.92
C ASN A 22 -39.67 24.96 -27.44
N LEU A 23 -40.40 24.67 -26.37
CA LEU A 23 -40.59 23.31 -25.87
C LEU A 23 -41.26 22.42 -26.93
N LYS A 24 -42.34 22.91 -27.57
CA LYS A 24 -43.02 22.18 -28.65
C LYS A 24 -42.07 21.92 -29.82
N GLY A 25 -41.30 22.92 -30.25
CA GLY A 25 -40.29 22.76 -31.31
C GLY A 25 -39.24 21.71 -30.96
N ASN A 26 -38.80 21.64 -29.70
CA ASN A 26 -37.88 20.61 -29.24
C ASN A 26 -38.52 19.21 -29.21
N ILE A 27 -39.78 19.11 -28.79
CA ILE A 27 -40.53 17.84 -28.82
C ILE A 27 -40.65 17.33 -30.26
N ASP A 28 -40.99 18.21 -31.21
CA ASP A 28 -41.13 17.83 -32.62
C ASP A 28 -39.79 17.39 -33.24
N LYS A 29 -38.69 18.05 -32.87
CA LYS A 29 -37.32 17.62 -33.25
C LYS A 29 -36.99 16.24 -32.70
N VAL A 30 -37.26 15.97 -31.42
CA VAL A 30 -37.02 14.65 -30.82
C VAL A 30 -37.92 13.59 -31.45
N LYS A 31 -39.19 13.92 -31.71
CA LYS A 31 -40.15 13.00 -32.34
C LYS A 31 -39.74 12.61 -33.76
N SER A 32 -39.32 13.58 -34.57
CA SER A 32 -38.82 13.34 -35.93
C SER A 32 -37.49 12.57 -35.93
N HIS A 33 -36.61 12.85 -34.97
CA HIS A 33 -35.38 12.06 -34.80
C HIS A 33 -35.70 10.61 -34.45
N LEU A 34 -36.59 10.39 -33.48
CA LEU A 34 -36.99 9.04 -33.05
C LEU A 34 -37.69 8.27 -34.17
N SER A 35 -38.55 8.93 -34.96
CA SER A 35 -39.19 8.29 -36.11
C SER A 35 -38.17 7.90 -37.18
N ALA A 36 -37.16 8.74 -37.44
CA ALA A 36 -36.08 8.42 -38.37
C ALA A 36 -35.22 7.24 -37.88
N VAL A 37 -34.85 7.22 -36.59
CA VAL A 37 -34.10 6.11 -35.98
C VAL A 37 -34.91 4.82 -36.05
N ARG A 38 -36.20 4.85 -35.71
CA ARG A 38 -37.10 3.69 -35.83
C ARG A 38 -37.23 3.21 -37.27
N ALA A 39 -37.43 4.11 -38.23
CA ALA A 39 -37.52 3.74 -39.65
C ALA A 39 -36.24 3.05 -40.13
N ARG A 40 -35.07 3.54 -39.72
CA ARG A 40 -33.77 2.90 -40.02
C ARG A 40 -33.66 1.52 -39.37
N HIS A 41 -34.08 1.39 -38.11
CA HIS A 41 -34.07 0.12 -37.39
C HIS A 41 -34.96 -0.92 -38.07
N VAL A 42 -36.22 -0.56 -38.36
CA VAL A 42 -37.18 -1.44 -39.05
C VAL A 42 -36.65 -1.85 -40.43
N LYS A 43 -36.08 -0.91 -41.20
CA LYS A 43 -35.46 -1.23 -42.48
C LYS A 43 -34.29 -2.21 -42.33
N ALA A 44 -33.43 -2.02 -41.33
CA ALA A 44 -32.33 -2.92 -41.06
C ALA A 44 -32.81 -4.31 -40.62
N GLU A 45 -33.82 -4.39 -39.76
CA GLU A 45 -34.42 -5.66 -39.35
C GLU A 45 -35.06 -6.40 -40.53
N ASN A 46 -35.81 -5.71 -41.38
CA ASN A 46 -36.41 -6.32 -42.57
C ASN A 46 -35.32 -6.82 -43.53
N ALA A 47 -34.28 -6.01 -43.77
CA ALA A 47 -33.15 -6.44 -44.60
C ALA A 47 -32.41 -7.67 -44.01
N MET A 48 -32.32 -7.78 -42.68
CA MET A 48 -31.75 -8.96 -42.03
C MET A 48 -32.66 -10.19 -42.17
N LYS A 49 -33.98 -10.03 -42.01
CA LYS A 49 -34.96 -11.11 -42.22
C LYS A 49 -34.92 -11.63 -43.65
N GLU A 50 -34.93 -10.73 -44.64
CA GLU A 50 -34.84 -11.10 -46.06
C GLU A 50 -33.53 -11.83 -46.39
N ARG A 51 -32.42 -11.47 -45.74
CA ARG A 51 -31.14 -12.20 -45.90
C ARG A 51 -31.23 -13.60 -45.30
N LEU A 52 -31.78 -13.73 -44.10
CA LEU A 52 -31.97 -15.02 -43.43
C LEU A 52 -32.91 -15.94 -44.22
N GLU A 53 -33.99 -15.39 -44.79
CA GLU A 53 -34.91 -16.14 -45.65
C GLU A 53 -34.21 -16.64 -46.93
N ARG A 54 -33.45 -15.77 -47.60
CA ARG A 54 -32.62 -16.16 -48.76
C ARG A 54 -31.58 -17.23 -48.42
N ASP A 55 -30.91 -17.11 -47.27
CA ASP A 55 -29.96 -18.12 -46.81
C ASP A 55 -30.64 -19.44 -46.48
N LYS A 56 -31.84 -19.40 -45.89
CA LYS A 56 -32.65 -20.59 -45.62
C LYS A 56 -33.06 -21.28 -46.92
N GLU A 57 -33.56 -20.53 -47.90
CA GLU A 57 -33.95 -21.05 -49.22
C GLU A 57 -32.76 -21.68 -49.94
N ARG A 58 -31.60 -21.02 -49.90
CA ARG A 58 -30.34 -21.56 -50.46
C ARG A 58 -29.92 -22.87 -49.80
N LEU A 59 -29.95 -22.93 -48.47
CA LEU A 59 -29.60 -24.16 -47.75
C LEU A 59 -30.60 -25.30 -48.04
N MET A 60 -31.88 -24.97 -48.16
CA MET A 60 -32.91 -25.96 -48.55
C MET A 60 -32.72 -26.44 -49.99
N SER A 61 -32.33 -25.58 -50.94
CA SER A 61 -32.07 -25.99 -52.33
C SER A 61 -30.81 -26.85 -52.45
N GLU A 62 -29.83 -26.65 -51.56
CA GLU A 62 -28.64 -27.52 -51.40
C GLU A 62 -28.98 -28.86 -50.71
N GLY A 63 -30.21 -29.06 -50.24
CA GLY A 63 -30.65 -30.27 -49.52
C GLY A 63 -30.16 -30.36 -48.08
N ILE A 64 -29.66 -29.25 -47.52
CA ILE A 64 -29.12 -29.17 -46.16
C ILE A 64 -30.18 -28.64 -45.20
N ASN A 65 -30.22 -29.14 -43.96
CA ASN A 65 -31.13 -28.63 -42.94
C ASN A 65 -30.67 -27.24 -42.43
N PRO A 66 -31.39 -26.14 -42.74
CA PRO A 66 -30.97 -24.79 -42.35
C PRO A 66 -30.98 -24.58 -40.82
N TYR A 67 -31.89 -25.25 -40.11
CA TYR A 67 -32.05 -25.07 -38.67
C TYR A 67 -30.85 -25.59 -37.88
N GLU A 68 -30.22 -26.67 -38.34
CA GLU A 68 -29.02 -27.22 -37.70
C GLU A 68 -27.82 -26.29 -37.87
N ILE A 69 -27.65 -25.70 -39.05
CA ILE A 69 -26.58 -24.73 -39.31
C ILE A 69 -26.76 -23.51 -38.43
N PHE A 70 -27.95 -22.89 -38.44
CA PHE A 70 -28.22 -21.71 -37.62
C PHE A 70 -28.09 -21.99 -36.13
N ARG A 71 -28.50 -23.18 -35.67
CA ARG A 71 -28.30 -23.59 -34.28
C ARG A 71 -26.81 -23.70 -33.93
N ARG A 72 -26.01 -24.34 -34.80
CA ARG A 72 -24.56 -24.47 -34.60
C ARG A 72 -23.87 -23.11 -34.59
N GLU A 73 -24.23 -22.23 -35.51
CA GLU A 73 -23.70 -20.86 -35.56
C GLU A 73 -24.09 -20.03 -34.35
N ALA A 74 -25.34 -20.14 -33.89
CA ALA A 74 -25.80 -19.47 -32.67
C ALA A 74 -25.01 -19.94 -31.45
N LEU A 75 -24.80 -21.26 -31.30
CA LEU A 75 -23.99 -21.82 -30.23
C LEU A 75 -22.54 -21.33 -30.30
N LYS A 76 -21.93 -21.31 -31.49
CA LYS A 76 -20.57 -20.80 -31.68
C LYS A 76 -20.48 -19.31 -31.30
N LYS A 77 -21.41 -18.49 -31.77
CA LYS A 77 -21.45 -17.06 -31.43
C LYS A 77 -21.65 -16.82 -29.93
N GLN A 78 -22.44 -17.66 -29.27
CA GLN A 78 -22.60 -17.62 -27.81
C GLN A 78 -21.29 -17.98 -27.10
N GLN A 79 -20.59 -19.02 -27.55
CA GLN A 79 -19.27 -19.39 -27.02
C GLN A 79 -18.25 -18.27 -27.22
N ASP A 80 -18.17 -17.69 -28.42
CA ASP A 80 -17.24 -16.60 -28.72
C ASP A 80 -17.54 -15.35 -27.86
N SER A 81 -18.82 -15.00 -27.70
CA SER A 81 -19.22 -13.86 -26.86
C SER A 81 -18.92 -14.09 -25.38
N THR A 82 -19.21 -15.29 -24.84
CA THR A 82 -18.86 -15.63 -23.46
C THR A 82 -17.35 -15.65 -23.22
N HIS A 83 -16.57 -16.16 -24.18
CA HIS A 83 -15.11 -16.12 -24.13
C HIS A 83 -14.58 -14.69 -24.13
N SER A 84 -15.03 -13.86 -25.07
CA SER A 84 -14.62 -12.45 -25.15
C SER A 84 -15.00 -11.66 -23.89
N ALA A 85 -16.16 -11.92 -23.31
CA ALA A 85 -16.59 -11.30 -22.06
C ALA A 85 -15.74 -11.76 -20.87
N ALA A 86 -15.40 -13.05 -20.80
CA ALA A 86 -14.50 -13.57 -19.78
C ALA A 86 -13.09 -12.97 -19.90
N GLU A 87 -12.56 -12.86 -21.12
CA GLU A 87 -11.29 -12.19 -21.37
C GLU A 87 -11.32 -10.71 -20.99
N GLY A 88 -12.40 -9.99 -21.32
CA GLY A 88 -12.59 -8.60 -20.92
C GLY A 88 -12.54 -8.44 -19.40
N ARG A 89 -13.31 -9.25 -18.66
CA ARG A 89 -13.30 -9.26 -17.19
C ARG A 89 -11.93 -9.61 -16.62
N LEU A 90 -11.20 -10.54 -17.24
CA LEU A 90 -9.86 -10.91 -16.83
C LEU A 90 -8.88 -9.73 -17.01
N ARG A 91 -8.98 -9.01 -18.12
CA ARG A 91 -8.15 -7.81 -18.38
C ARG A 91 -8.45 -6.71 -17.37
N GLU A 92 -9.72 -6.38 -17.17
CA GLU A 92 -10.16 -5.40 -16.17
C GLU A 92 -9.69 -5.81 -14.76
N GLY A 93 -9.87 -7.09 -14.39
CA GLY A 93 -9.41 -7.62 -13.11
C GLY A 93 -7.89 -7.52 -12.91
N ARG A 94 -7.10 -7.77 -13.96
CA ARG A 94 -5.64 -7.62 -13.94
C ARG A 94 -5.23 -6.16 -13.73
N GLU A 95 -5.90 -5.22 -14.41
CA GLU A 95 -5.62 -3.79 -14.24
C GLU A 95 -5.94 -3.30 -12.83
N VAL A 96 -7.09 -3.70 -12.29
CA VAL A 96 -7.50 -3.36 -10.92
C VAL A 96 -6.52 -3.95 -9.90
N LEU A 97 -6.12 -5.21 -10.07
CA LEU A 97 -5.15 -5.86 -9.20
C LEU A 97 -3.79 -5.16 -9.26
N ALA A 98 -3.30 -4.83 -10.46
CA ALA A 98 -2.03 -4.13 -10.63
C ALA A 98 -2.03 -2.76 -9.93
N ARG A 99 -3.12 -1.99 -10.05
CA ARG A 99 -3.29 -0.71 -9.34
C ARG A 99 -3.25 -0.89 -7.83
N ARG A 100 -3.92 -1.92 -7.31
CA ARG A 100 -3.93 -2.24 -5.88
C ARG A 100 -2.53 -2.62 -5.38
N MET A 101 -1.82 -3.48 -6.12
CA MET A 101 -0.45 -3.88 -5.80
C MET A 101 0.49 -2.67 -5.74
N ALA A 102 0.40 -1.76 -6.71
CA ALA A 102 1.23 -0.54 -6.72
C ALA A 102 0.95 0.37 -5.51
N ALA A 103 -0.31 0.48 -5.09
CA ALA A 103 -0.69 1.26 -3.91
C ALA A 103 -0.17 0.60 -2.61
N GLU A 104 -0.31 -0.72 -2.48
CA GLU A 104 0.17 -1.49 -1.33
C GLU A 104 1.70 -1.50 -1.24
N GLU A 105 2.41 -1.59 -2.38
CA GLU A 105 3.86 -1.50 -2.42
C GLU A 105 4.36 -0.12 -1.94
N HIS A 106 3.68 0.95 -2.34
CA HIS A 106 4.05 2.30 -1.92
C HIS A 106 3.91 2.52 -0.41
N THR A 107 2.82 2.03 0.19
CA THR A 107 2.61 2.12 1.64
C THR A 107 3.61 1.25 2.40
N HIS A 108 3.80 0.00 1.93
CA HIS A 108 4.77 -0.92 2.50
C HIS A 108 6.19 -0.33 2.51
N ASN A 109 6.64 0.23 1.39
CA ASN A 109 7.97 0.84 1.29
C ASN A 109 8.15 2.05 2.21
N LYS A 110 7.10 2.88 2.39
CA LYS A 110 7.12 3.97 3.36
C LYS A 110 7.26 3.47 4.79
N ASP A 111 6.53 2.43 5.16
CA ASP A 111 6.56 1.89 6.52
C ASP A 111 7.88 1.17 6.81
N GLU A 112 8.43 0.44 5.85
CA GLU A 112 9.78 -0.13 5.93
C GLU A 112 10.84 0.97 6.08
N GLN A 113 10.73 2.06 5.32
CA GLN A 113 11.66 3.18 5.47
C GLN A 113 11.57 3.85 6.85
N LYS A 114 10.35 4.04 7.39
CA LYS A 114 10.15 4.55 8.76
C LYS A 114 10.76 3.62 9.80
N ARG A 115 10.54 2.30 9.68
CA ARG A 115 11.13 1.29 10.58
C ARG A 115 12.65 1.34 10.56
N ARG A 116 13.26 1.42 9.36
CA ARG A 116 14.71 1.53 9.20
C ARG A 116 15.26 2.81 9.82
N ARG A 117 14.58 3.96 9.64
CA ARG A 117 14.97 5.23 10.27
C ARG A 117 14.87 5.17 11.79
N ALA A 118 13.76 4.67 12.33
CA ALA A 118 13.57 4.53 13.77
C ALA A 118 14.61 3.60 14.40
N LEU A 119 14.95 2.51 13.72
CA LEU A 119 16.02 1.61 14.15
C LEU A 119 17.38 2.30 14.12
N ALA A 120 17.70 3.01 13.04
CA ALA A 120 18.97 3.74 12.92
C ALA A 120 19.10 4.81 14.01
N GLU A 121 18.04 5.57 14.29
CA GLU A 121 17.99 6.57 15.36
C GLU A 121 18.14 5.93 16.74
N ARG A 122 17.46 4.82 17.00
CA ARG A 122 17.61 4.08 18.25
C ARG A 122 19.05 3.59 18.46
N LEU A 123 19.70 3.13 17.40
CA LEU A 123 21.10 2.70 17.45
C LEU A 123 22.04 3.90 17.67
N SER A 124 21.81 5.04 17.03
CA SER A 124 22.63 6.25 17.22
C SER A 124 22.49 6.80 18.64
N GLN A 125 21.27 6.86 19.18
CA GLN A 125 21.02 7.25 20.58
C GLN A 125 21.71 6.28 21.55
N ARG A 126 21.63 4.97 21.30
CA ARG A 126 22.33 3.97 22.12
C ARG A 126 23.85 4.13 22.05
N ALA A 127 24.41 4.45 20.88
CA ALA A 127 25.84 4.69 20.73
C ALA A 127 26.28 5.94 21.48
N ALA A 128 25.53 7.04 21.36
CA ALA A 128 25.79 8.29 22.10
C ALA A 128 25.68 8.10 23.62
N ALA A 129 24.63 7.43 24.10
CA ALA A 129 24.45 7.12 25.51
C ALA A 129 25.47 6.10 26.04
N GLY A 130 25.96 5.20 25.18
CA GLY A 130 26.96 4.19 25.53
C GLY A 130 28.31 4.79 25.92
N GLY A 131 28.72 5.88 25.29
CA GLY A 131 29.91 6.66 25.70
C GLY A 131 29.68 7.36 27.04
N LEU A 132 28.62 8.16 27.13
CA LEU A 132 28.25 8.90 28.34
C LEU A 132 28.12 8.00 29.60
N ASN A 133 27.49 6.83 29.47
CA ASN A 133 27.35 5.90 30.59
C ASN A 133 28.68 5.27 31.00
N LYS A 134 29.58 4.98 30.04
CA LYS A 134 30.92 4.49 30.35
C LYS A 134 31.76 5.56 31.02
N ASP A 135 31.70 6.79 30.53
CA ASP A 135 32.43 7.92 31.11
C ASP A 135 31.93 8.22 32.53
N GLN A 136 30.61 8.18 32.78
CA GLN A 136 30.04 8.31 34.12
C GLN A 136 30.41 7.14 35.05
N GLN A 137 30.49 5.90 34.55
CA GLN A 137 30.95 4.77 35.35
C GLN A 137 32.44 4.87 35.67
N ASN A 138 33.26 5.31 34.70
CA ASN A 138 34.70 5.53 34.88
C ASN A 138 34.96 6.66 35.88
N ALA A 139 34.28 7.79 35.75
CA ALA A 139 34.26 8.88 36.73
C ALA A 139 33.84 8.38 38.12
N LYS A 140 32.71 7.65 38.17
CA LYS A 140 32.24 6.77 39.26
C LYS A 140 33.38 6.09 40.02
N TYR A 141 34.07 5.25 39.25
CA TYR A 141 35.11 4.36 39.71
C TYR A 141 36.35 5.11 40.19
N ILE A 142 36.80 6.13 39.43
CA ILE A 142 37.96 6.96 39.78
C ILE A 142 37.71 7.66 41.12
N ARG A 143 36.59 8.38 41.28
CA ARG A 143 36.26 9.06 42.54
C ARG A 143 36.23 8.10 43.73
N HIS A 144 35.62 6.92 43.56
CA HIS A 144 35.57 5.91 44.63
C HIS A 144 36.95 5.34 45.01
N LYS A 145 37.90 5.26 44.06
CA LYS A 145 39.23 4.69 44.30
C LYS A 145 40.28 5.72 44.69
N THR A 146 40.04 7.00 44.43
CA THR A 146 40.90 8.10 44.92
C THR A 146 40.59 8.44 46.37
N ILE A 147 41.62 8.56 47.21
CA ILE A 147 41.48 8.86 48.66
C ILE A 147 40.76 10.20 48.90
N ALA A 148 40.98 11.19 48.03
CA ALA A 148 40.37 12.52 48.12
C ALA A 148 39.10 12.70 47.26
N GLY A 149 38.65 11.66 46.54
CA GLY A 149 37.45 11.73 45.70
C GLY A 149 37.53 12.61 44.44
N ASN A 150 38.74 13.04 44.03
CA ASN A 150 38.93 13.93 42.89
C ASN A 150 39.03 13.15 41.56
N GLU A 151 38.41 13.67 40.51
CA GLU A 151 38.45 13.07 39.15
C GLU A 151 39.78 13.27 38.42
N THR A 152 40.62 14.20 38.88
CA THR A 152 41.91 14.49 38.28
C THR A 152 42.99 13.61 38.93
N LEU A 153 43.57 12.70 38.15
CA LEU A 153 44.80 12.01 38.53
C LEU A 153 45.92 13.06 38.57
N ASP A 154 46.39 13.42 39.76
CA ASP A 154 47.53 14.32 39.91
C ASP A 154 48.78 13.64 39.32
N PRO A 155 49.34 14.14 38.20
CA PRO A 155 50.52 13.55 37.58
C PRO A 155 51.78 13.70 38.44
N THR A 156 51.71 14.50 39.51
CA THR A 156 52.81 14.80 40.43
C THR A 156 52.85 13.87 41.65
N SER A 157 51.82 13.04 41.85
CA SER A 157 51.78 12.11 42.99
C SER A 157 52.78 10.94 42.78
N ARG A 158 53.50 10.54 43.83
CA ARG A 158 54.48 9.43 43.79
C ARG A 158 53.85 8.03 43.62
N LEU A 159 52.52 7.92 43.57
CA LEU A 159 51.81 6.68 43.32
C LEU A 159 51.63 6.50 41.81
N GLN A 160 52.68 6.05 41.13
CA GLN A 160 52.65 5.73 39.69
C GLN A 160 51.72 4.55 39.34
N HIS A 161 51.31 3.77 40.35
CA HIS A 161 50.50 2.57 40.17
C HIS A 161 49.30 2.55 41.13
N ILE A 162 48.10 2.50 40.56
CA ILE A 162 46.88 2.17 41.29
C ILE A 162 46.94 0.66 41.55
N PHE A 163 47.36 0.26 42.75
CA PHE A 163 47.34 -1.14 43.13
C PHE A 163 45.89 -1.59 43.36
N PRO A 164 45.36 -2.56 42.59
CA PRO A 164 44.07 -3.14 42.93
C PRO A 164 44.17 -3.77 44.32
N SER A 165 43.15 -3.57 45.16
CA SER A 165 43.04 -4.24 46.46
C SER A 165 43.28 -5.74 46.28
N LYS A 166 44.23 -6.28 47.05
CA LYS A 166 44.93 -7.59 46.97
C LYS A 166 44.07 -8.88 46.90
N LEU A 167 42.81 -8.84 46.51
CA LEU A 167 41.95 -10.00 46.35
C LEU A 167 41.12 -9.88 45.07
N THR A 168 41.69 -10.30 43.95
CA THR A 168 40.92 -10.56 42.72
C THR A 168 40.70 -12.06 42.59
N LEU A 169 39.45 -12.50 42.81
CA LEU A 169 39.04 -13.86 42.50
C LEU A 169 38.97 -13.99 40.96
N ILE A 170 39.98 -14.61 40.36
CA ILE A 170 39.97 -14.91 38.92
C ILE A 170 38.91 -15.99 38.69
N LYS A 171 37.80 -15.62 38.03
CA LYS A 171 36.73 -16.57 37.74
C LYS A 171 37.21 -17.56 36.68
N THR A 172 37.36 -18.82 37.06
CA THR A 172 37.59 -19.92 36.12
C THR A 172 36.26 -20.44 35.58
N PRO A 173 36.21 -21.02 34.38
CA PRO A 173 34.98 -21.58 33.79
C PRO A 173 34.37 -22.74 34.61
N LYS A 174 35.02 -23.17 35.69
CA LYS A 174 34.53 -24.21 36.62
C LYS A 174 33.57 -23.67 37.68
N ILE A 175 33.46 -22.35 37.84
CA ILE A 175 32.54 -21.72 38.79
C ILE A 175 31.10 -21.99 38.36
N GLY A 176 30.32 -22.63 39.23
CA GLY A 176 28.93 -23.01 38.98
C GLY A 176 28.72 -24.46 38.54
N MET A 177 29.79 -25.22 38.29
CA MET A 177 29.71 -26.64 37.88
C MET A 177 29.99 -27.63 39.02
N GLY A 178 30.08 -27.16 40.28
CA GLY A 178 30.33 -28.01 41.46
C GLY A 178 31.75 -28.61 41.54
N MET A 179 32.65 -28.26 40.63
CA MET A 179 34.04 -28.72 40.65
C MET A 179 34.93 -27.84 41.54
N ALA A 180 35.86 -28.46 42.26
CA ALA A 180 36.82 -27.74 43.09
C ALA A 180 37.69 -26.78 42.24
N PRO A 181 37.95 -25.56 42.73
CA PRO A 181 38.85 -24.64 42.05
C PRO A 181 40.27 -25.22 41.98
N PRO A 182 41.04 -24.93 40.91
CA PRO A 182 42.39 -25.44 40.78
C PRO A 182 43.28 -24.90 41.92
N ALA A 183 44.12 -25.77 42.49
CA ALA A 183 45.07 -25.40 43.54
C ALA A 183 45.93 -24.21 43.07
N GLY A 184 45.83 -23.09 43.78
CA GLY A 184 46.52 -21.83 43.45
C GLY A 184 45.63 -20.63 43.14
N SER A 185 44.29 -20.79 43.05
CA SER A 185 43.39 -19.64 42.83
C SER A 185 43.05 -18.84 44.10
N ALA A 186 43.51 -19.30 45.28
CA ALA A 186 43.48 -18.54 46.52
C ALA A 186 44.94 -18.31 46.93
N GLY A 187 45.50 -17.18 46.49
CA GLY A 187 46.85 -16.77 46.88
C GLY A 187 46.88 -16.39 48.35
N VAL A 188 47.12 -17.36 49.23
CA VAL A 188 47.62 -17.11 50.59
C VAL A 188 49.14 -17.06 50.48
N ILE A 189 49.71 -15.87 50.52
CA ILE A 189 51.15 -15.72 50.77
C ILE A 189 51.34 -15.97 52.28
N PRO A 190 52.14 -16.95 52.70
CA PRO A 190 52.43 -17.15 54.12
C PRO A 190 53.15 -15.91 54.68
N LEU A 191 52.77 -15.52 55.91
CA LEU A 191 53.28 -14.37 56.66
C LEU A 191 54.69 -14.63 57.25
N ASP A 192 55.57 -15.28 56.49
CA ASP A 192 56.97 -15.52 56.89
C ASP A 192 57.87 -14.76 55.92
N ASN A 193 58.09 -13.46 56.22
CA ASN A 193 59.24 -12.62 55.83
C ASN A 193 58.86 -11.14 55.93
N LEU A 194 58.68 -10.65 57.15
CA LEU A 194 58.78 -9.23 57.49
C LEU A 194 59.52 -9.12 58.83
N THR A 195 60.85 -9.14 58.74
CA THR A 195 61.78 -8.54 59.69
C THR A 195 62.76 -7.72 58.89
#